data_AF-A0A8S0TR74-F1
#
_entry.id   AF-A0A8S0TR74-F1
#
_cell.length_a   1.000
_cell.length_b   1.000
_cell.length_c   1.000
_cell.angle_alpha   90.00
_cell.angle_beta   90.00
_cell.angle_gamma   90.00
#
_symmetry.space_group_name_H-M   'P 1'
#
loop_
_entity.id
_entity.type
_entity.pdbx_description
1 polymer ?
#
loop_
_entity_poly.entity_id
_entity_poly.type
_entity_poly.pdbx_seq_one_letter_code
_entity_poly.pdbx_strand_id
1 'polypeptide(L)'
;MGTTTGFHLTSAAKPPPFPSSISLPHPRFPPTSYFPPPRPLPLVEIQKKQLNNIIDALNRAGDFARWINLLSSINPSSLPLTATLFVPSNDAISGFPTANAAGMNFDAFIVPYHIVPQRLSFSDLQQFPILTRLPTLFPSKFIVITNTSRFNFTLDDSLVTHPDILVNAAFSVHGINKVLDYNVYGSNDNGLFSPPPPPGKTAASTHMPKPILMPPSPNDPKPVEGTIILPPSPNDMKPEEETIIEVSFGVARLSNVFFVVFFWIFVLFLHPRFIEIPTD
;
A
#
# COMPACT_ATOMS: atom_id res chain seq x y z
N MET A 1 -91.63 -45.88 -13.03
CA MET A 1 -91.30 -45.87 -11.58
C MET A 1 -90.04 -45.05 -11.44
N GLY A 2 -90.14 -43.74 -11.24
CA GLY A 2 -90.13 -43.06 -9.92
C GLY A 2 -88.67 -42.70 -9.61
N THR A 3 -88.24 -41.48 -9.25
CA THR A 3 -88.92 -40.32 -8.66
C THR A 3 -88.04 -39.07 -8.83
N THR A 4 -88.73 -37.94 -9.01
CA THR A 4 -88.33 -36.52 -8.93
C THR A 4 -87.46 -36.15 -7.73
N THR A 5 -86.46 -35.28 -7.94
CA THR A 5 -86.12 -34.19 -7.01
C THR A 5 -85.49 -33.01 -7.76
N GLY A 6 -86.20 -31.88 -7.80
CA GLY A 6 -85.69 -30.60 -8.30
C GLY A 6 -84.98 -29.82 -7.20
N PHE A 7 -84.02 -28.97 -7.61
CA PHE A 7 -83.48 -27.93 -6.75
C PHE A 7 -83.53 -26.56 -7.43
N HIS A 8 -83.87 -25.62 -6.56
CA HIS A 8 -84.40 -24.29 -6.78
C HIS A 8 -83.32 -23.29 -7.21
N LEU A 9 -83.65 -22.39 -8.13
CA LEU A 9 -82.89 -21.18 -8.42
C LEU A 9 -83.02 -20.21 -7.24
N THR A 10 -81.89 -19.85 -6.62
CA THR A 10 -81.85 -18.82 -5.58
C THR A 10 -81.40 -17.49 -6.18
N SER A 11 -82.27 -16.52 -6.01
CA SER A 11 -82.20 -15.11 -6.39
C SER A 11 -80.93 -14.39 -5.90
N ALA A 12 -80.32 -13.59 -6.78
CA ALA A 12 -79.21 -12.71 -6.47
C ALA A 12 -79.68 -11.55 -5.58
N ALA A 13 -79.15 -11.48 -4.35
CA ALA A 13 -79.36 -10.36 -3.45
C ALA A 13 -78.59 -9.12 -3.92
N LYS A 14 -79.30 -7.99 -4.04
CA LYS A 14 -78.76 -6.67 -4.33
C LYS A 14 -77.86 -6.20 -3.16
N PRO A 15 -76.62 -5.74 -3.39
CA PRO A 15 -75.78 -5.24 -2.32
C PRO A 15 -76.34 -3.93 -1.73
N PRO A 16 -76.13 -3.68 -0.42
CA PRO A 16 -76.59 -2.46 0.23
C PRO A 16 -75.87 -1.22 -0.33
N PRO A 17 -76.50 -0.03 -0.29
CA PRO A 17 -75.85 1.21 -0.69
C PRO A 17 -74.70 1.54 0.26
N PHE A 18 -73.55 1.91 -0.31
CA PHE A 18 -72.39 2.40 0.42
C PHE A 18 -72.76 3.69 1.18
N PRO A 19 -72.31 3.87 2.43
CA PRO A 19 -72.46 5.15 3.13
C PRO A 19 -71.63 6.21 2.42
N SER A 20 -72.25 7.37 2.18
CA SER A 20 -71.61 8.55 1.60
C SER A 20 -70.32 8.88 2.34
N SER A 21 -69.22 8.95 1.59
CA SER A 21 -67.90 9.36 2.06
C SER A 21 -67.95 10.75 2.67
N ILE A 22 -67.76 10.82 3.99
CA ILE A 22 -67.51 12.07 4.72
C ILE A 22 -66.11 12.54 4.32
N SER A 23 -66.02 13.65 3.57
CA SER A 23 -64.75 14.32 3.29
C SER A 23 -64.15 14.85 4.58
N LEU A 24 -63.13 14.16 5.11
CA LEU A 24 -62.26 14.68 6.16
C LEU A 24 -61.49 15.90 5.63
N PRO A 25 -61.34 16.98 6.42
CA PRO A 25 -60.49 18.10 6.04
C PRO A 25 -59.05 17.60 5.88
N HIS A 26 -58.48 17.81 4.70
CA HIS A 26 -57.07 17.51 4.42
C HIS A 26 -56.18 18.27 5.40
N PRO A 27 -55.24 17.60 6.10
CA PRO A 27 -54.14 18.29 6.76
C PRO A 27 -53.36 19.05 5.70
N ARG A 28 -53.34 20.39 5.77
CA ARG A 28 -52.39 21.18 4.99
C ARG A 28 -51.01 20.91 5.58
N PHE A 29 -50.25 20.02 4.94
CA PHE A 29 -48.82 19.95 5.19
C PHE A 29 -48.21 21.30 4.79
N PRO A 30 -47.36 21.91 5.64
CA PRO A 30 -46.62 23.09 5.24
C PRO A 30 -45.79 22.76 3.99
N PRO A 31 -45.56 23.73 3.09
CA PRO A 31 -44.67 23.50 1.95
C PRO A 31 -43.33 23.04 2.50
N THR A 32 -42.92 21.83 2.10
CA THR A 32 -41.57 21.32 2.36
C THR A 32 -40.58 22.39 1.91
N SER A 33 -39.88 22.99 2.87
CA SER A 33 -38.72 23.84 2.57
C SER A 33 -37.81 23.04 1.67
N TYR A 34 -37.74 23.43 0.40
CA TYR A 34 -36.88 22.82 -0.59
C TYR A 34 -35.46 23.21 -0.21
N PHE A 35 -34.84 22.43 0.68
CA PHE A 35 -33.41 22.56 0.91
C PHE A 35 -32.73 22.11 -0.38
N PRO A 36 -31.98 22.99 -1.07
CA PRO A 36 -31.21 22.57 -2.20
C PRO A 36 -30.23 21.47 -1.75
N PRO A 37 -30.01 20.42 -2.57
CA PRO A 37 -29.05 19.39 -2.23
C PRO A 37 -27.67 20.02 -1.97
N PRO A 38 -26.89 19.48 -1.00
CA PRO A 38 -25.56 20.01 -0.71
C PRO A 38 -24.70 20.06 -1.97
N ARG A 39 -24.02 21.19 -2.19
CA ARG A 39 -23.09 21.34 -3.32
C ARG A 39 -21.97 20.28 -3.20
N PRO A 40 -21.65 19.54 -4.27
CA PRO A 40 -20.50 18.64 -4.28
C PRO A 40 -19.20 19.37 -3.93
N LEU A 41 -18.35 18.76 -3.10
CA LEU A 41 -17.06 19.34 -2.74
C LEU A 41 -16.14 19.43 -3.97
N PRO A 42 -15.35 20.51 -4.11
CA PRO A 42 -14.29 20.60 -5.12
C PRO A 42 -13.30 19.44 -5.00
N LEU A 43 -12.77 18.96 -6.13
CA LEU A 43 -11.86 17.82 -6.19
C LEU A 43 -10.64 17.96 -5.26
N VAL A 44 -10.05 19.15 -5.19
CA VAL A 44 -8.89 19.43 -4.34
C VAL A 44 -9.22 19.25 -2.85
N GLU A 45 -10.44 19.59 -2.43
CA GLU A 45 -10.89 19.36 -1.05
C GLU A 45 -11.09 17.87 -0.76
N ILE A 46 -11.59 17.11 -1.74
CA ILE A 46 -11.68 15.65 -1.65
C ILE A 46 -10.29 15.05 -1.47
N GLN A 47 -9.33 15.41 -2.33
CA GLN A 47 -7.96 14.92 -2.25
C GLN A 47 -7.29 15.30 -0.93
N LYS A 48 -7.48 16.54 -0.44
CA LYS A 48 -6.99 16.99 0.86
C LYS A 48 -7.59 16.16 2.00
N LYS A 49 -8.89 15.90 1.96
CA LYS A 49 -9.56 15.05 2.95
C LYS A 49 -9.01 13.63 2.92
N GLN A 50 -8.76 13.06 1.74
CA GLN A 50 -8.16 11.73 1.62
C GLN A 50 -6.74 11.68 2.19
N LEU A 51 -5.91 12.69 1.90
CA LEU A 51 -4.56 12.80 2.47
C LEU A 51 -4.61 12.85 4.00
N ASN A 52 -5.52 13.63 4.59
CA ASN A 52 -5.69 13.69 6.03
C ASN A 52 -6.10 12.33 6.62
N ASN A 53 -7.06 11.64 5.99
CA ASN A 53 -7.48 10.30 6.43
C ASN A 53 -6.32 9.30 6.40
N ILE A 54 -5.45 9.39 5.39
CA ILE A 54 -4.25 8.55 5.27
C ILE A 54 -3.28 8.85 6.43
N ILE A 55 -2.98 10.14 6.66
CA ILE A 55 -2.10 10.58 7.76
C ILE A 55 -2.64 10.11 9.12
N ASP A 56 -3.93 10.29 9.37
CA ASP A 56 -4.57 9.87 10.61
C ASP A 56 -4.56 8.35 10.81
N ALA A 57 -4.70 7.57 9.74
CA ALA A 57 -4.63 6.12 9.79
C ALA A 57 -3.20 5.64 10.09
N LEU A 58 -2.20 6.23 9.42
CA LEU A 58 -0.78 5.93 9.67
C LEU A 58 -0.37 6.30 11.11
N ASN A 59 -0.85 7.44 11.61
CA ASN A 59 -0.59 7.86 12.98
C ASN A 59 -1.17 6.87 14.00
N ARG A 60 -2.36 6.32 13.73
CA ARG A 60 -3.00 5.30 14.57
C ARG A 60 -2.34 3.92 14.48
N ALA A 61 -1.79 3.57 13.32
CA ALA A 61 -1.09 2.30 13.14
C ALA A 61 0.25 2.25 13.89
N GLY A 62 0.88 3.41 14.12
CA GLY A 62 2.19 3.51 14.75
C GLY A 62 3.33 3.19 13.77
N ASP A 63 4.56 3.61 14.09
CA ASP A 63 5.77 3.26 13.32
C ASP A 63 5.90 3.82 11.88
N PHE A 64 5.11 4.85 11.52
CA PHE A 64 5.18 5.50 10.19
C PHE A 64 5.48 7.00 10.23
N ALA A 65 5.96 7.52 11.37
CA ALA A 65 6.16 8.94 11.62
C ALA A 65 7.01 9.65 10.54
N ARG A 66 8.08 9.00 10.06
CA ARG A 66 8.93 9.57 9.00
C ARG A 66 8.14 9.75 7.70
N TRP A 67 7.35 8.75 7.32
CA TRP A 67 6.52 8.84 6.11
C TRP A 67 5.35 9.82 6.28
N ILE A 68 4.77 9.95 7.48
CA ILE A 68 3.77 10.97 7.79
C ILE A 68 4.31 12.37 7.53
N ASN A 69 5.54 12.66 7.97
CA ASN A 69 6.19 13.95 7.72
C ASN A 69 6.38 14.21 6.22
N LEU A 70 6.73 13.17 5.44
CA LEU A 70 6.84 13.26 4.00
C LEU A 70 5.49 13.55 3.34
N LEU A 71 4.46 12.76 3.67
CA LEU A 71 3.09 12.94 3.15
C LEU A 71 2.49 14.29 3.53
N SER A 72 2.82 14.82 4.70
CA SER A 72 2.35 16.14 5.13
C SER A 72 2.88 17.29 4.26
N SER A 73 3.99 17.05 3.54
CA SER A 73 4.60 18.04 2.64
C SER A 73 4.09 17.96 1.19
N ILE A 74 3.36 16.91 0.81
CA ILE A 74 2.91 16.73 -0.58
C ILE A 74 1.73 17.64 -0.90
N ASN A 75 1.64 18.08 -2.16
CA ASN A 75 0.47 18.78 -2.66
C ASN A 75 -0.70 17.79 -2.79
N PRO A 76 -1.87 18.00 -2.14
CA PRO A 76 -3.01 17.10 -2.26
C PRO A 76 -3.43 16.80 -3.71
N SER A 77 -3.27 17.78 -4.61
CA SER A 77 -3.61 17.62 -6.03
C SER A 77 -2.73 16.60 -6.78
N SER A 78 -1.61 16.18 -6.18
CA SER A 78 -0.73 15.14 -6.73
C SER A 78 -1.23 13.72 -6.46
N LEU A 79 -2.18 13.54 -5.53
CA LEU A 79 -2.77 12.23 -5.27
C LEU A 79 -3.78 11.87 -6.37
N PRO A 80 -3.75 10.65 -6.90
CA PRO A 80 -4.74 10.20 -7.86
C PRO A 80 -6.13 10.08 -7.19
N LEU A 81 -7.19 9.99 -7.99
CA LEU A 81 -8.56 9.83 -7.48
C LEU A 81 -8.74 8.52 -6.69
N THR A 82 -8.01 7.48 -7.12
CA THR A 82 -7.98 6.18 -6.46
C THR A 82 -6.55 5.67 -6.43
N ALA A 83 -6.13 5.07 -5.32
CA ALA A 83 -4.76 4.58 -5.18
C ALA A 83 -4.58 3.49 -4.13
N THR A 84 -3.45 2.80 -4.22
CA THR A 84 -2.88 1.98 -3.15
C THR A 84 -1.53 2.55 -2.78
N LEU A 85 -1.32 2.82 -1.49
CA LEU A 85 -0.05 3.31 -0.96
C LEU A 85 0.65 2.17 -0.23
N PHE A 86 1.90 1.93 -0.57
CA PHE A 86 2.79 1.07 0.19
C PHE A 86 3.72 1.94 1.03
N VAL A 87 3.59 1.87 2.35
CA VAL A 87 4.22 2.82 3.27
C VAL A 87 5.31 2.12 4.07
N PRO A 88 6.59 2.48 3.87
CA PRO A 88 7.69 1.92 4.66
C PRO A 88 7.58 2.30 6.13
N SER A 89 7.84 1.35 7.02
CA SER A 89 7.99 1.62 8.46
C SER A 89 9.22 2.49 8.76
N ASN A 90 9.32 3.06 9.97
CA ASN A 90 10.47 3.88 10.33
C ASN A 90 11.78 3.08 10.28
N ASP A 91 11.75 1.82 10.70
CA ASP A 91 12.87 0.89 10.63
C ASP A 91 13.30 0.64 9.18
N ALA A 92 12.33 0.46 8.27
CA ALA A 92 12.59 0.30 6.84
C ALA A 92 13.36 1.49 6.26
N ILE A 93 13.00 2.70 6.69
CA ILE A 93 13.64 3.94 6.25
C ILE A 93 15.06 4.06 6.81
N SER A 94 15.31 3.62 8.05
CA SER A 94 16.64 3.71 8.68
C SER A 94 17.72 2.89 7.96
N GLY A 95 17.34 1.77 7.34
CA GLY A 95 18.24 0.93 6.55
C GLY A 95 18.35 1.32 5.08
N PHE A 96 17.64 2.38 4.64
CA PHE A 96 17.66 2.78 3.24
C PHE A 96 18.87 3.69 2.95
N PRO A 97 19.74 3.36 1.97
CA PRO A 97 21.01 4.06 1.74
C PRO A 97 20.88 5.57 1.49
N THR A 98 19.71 6.01 1.01
CA THR A 98 19.42 7.42 0.72
C THR A 98 18.75 8.17 1.89
N ALA A 99 18.50 7.50 3.02
CA ALA A 99 17.98 8.14 4.23
C ALA A 99 19.14 8.62 5.11
N ASN A 100 19.68 9.80 4.81
CA ASN A 100 20.70 10.44 5.63
C ASN A 100 20.14 10.94 6.97
N ALA A 101 20.96 10.86 8.03
CA ALA A 101 20.60 11.16 9.42
C ALA A 101 20.17 12.63 9.68
N ALA A 102 20.36 13.54 8.72
CA ALA A 102 20.11 14.98 8.85
C ALA A 102 18.80 15.47 8.18
N GLY A 103 18.01 14.57 7.60
CA GLY A 103 16.76 14.93 6.92
C GLY A 103 16.48 13.96 5.78
N MET A 104 15.21 13.65 5.55
CA MET A 104 14.78 12.76 4.46
C MET A 104 15.08 13.41 3.11
N ASN A 105 16.26 13.20 2.53
CA ASN A 105 16.51 13.49 1.13
C ASN A 105 16.19 12.25 0.29
N PHE A 106 14.92 11.82 0.34
CA PHE A 106 14.45 10.86 -0.64
C PHE A 106 14.50 11.53 -2.01
N ASP A 107 15.06 10.81 -2.99
CA ASP A 107 14.85 11.16 -4.38
C ASP A 107 13.34 11.36 -4.66
N ALA A 108 13.01 12.39 -5.43
CA ALA A 108 11.63 12.82 -5.69
C ALA A 108 10.77 11.72 -6.32
N PHE A 109 11.40 10.68 -6.90
CA PHE A 109 10.73 9.55 -7.51
C PHE A 109 10.40 8.40 -6.54
N ILE A 110 10.89 8.43 -5.30
CA ILE A 110 10.59 7.40 -4.31
C ILE A 110 9.10 7.38 -3.97
N VAL A 111 8.50 8.53 -3.64
CA VAL A 111 7.06 8.61 -3.32
C VAL A 111 6.18 8.09 -4.45
N PRO A 112 6.29 8.56 -5.71
CA PRO A 112 5.43 8.06 -6.78
C PRO A 112 5.66 6.57 -7.10
N TYR A 113 6.85 6.01 -6.83
CA TYR A 113 7.07 4.57 -6.99
C TYR A 113 6.28 3.73 -5.97
N HIS A 114 6.05 4.27 -4.76
CA HIS A 114 5.30 3.59 -3.69
C HIS A 114 3.77 3.68 -3.86
N ILE A 115 3.28 4.26 -4.97
CA ILE A 115 1.85 4.50 -5.21
C ILE A 115 1.42 3.77 -6.49
N VAL A 116 0.44 2.88 -6.35
CA VAL A 116 -0.28 2.25 -7.47
C VAL A 116 -1.55 3.05 -7.75
N PRO A 117 -1.83 3.48 -9.00
CA PRO A 117 -3.01 4.29 -9.35
C PRO A 117 -4.31 3.46 -9.42
N GLN A 118 -4.44 2.45 -8.58
CA GLN A 118 -5.61 1.60 -8.43
C GLN A 118 -5.75 1.26 -6.94
N ARG A 119 -6.98 1.24 -6.44
CA ARG A 119 -7.29 0.82 -5.07
C ARG A 119 -7.34 -0.70 -4.98
N LEU A 120 -6.42 -1.29 -4.23
CA LEU A 120 -6.23 -2.72 -4.04
C LEU A 120 -6.18 -2.96 -2.53
N SER A 121 -7.15 -3.67 -1.97
CA SER A 121 -7.06 -4.16 -0.59
C SER A 121 -6.05 -5.32 -0.52
N PHE A 122 -5.70 -5.75 0.70
CA PHE A 122 -4.82 -6.90 0.85
C PHE A 122 -5.43 -8.16 0.25
N SER A 123 -6.75 -8.31 0.36
CA SER A 123 -7.49 -9.41 -0.28
C SER A 123 -7.47 -9.36 -1.81
N ASP A 124 -7.39 -8.17 -2.42
CA ASP A 124 -7.23 -8.00 -3.86
C ASP A 124 -5.79 -8.38 -4.27
N LEU A 125 -4.80 -7.94 -3.49
CA LEU A 125 -3.38 -8.24 -3.73
C LEU A 125 -3.10 -9.75 -3.69
N GLN A 126 -3.74 -10.48 -2.78
CA GLN A 126 -3.59 -11.93 -2.64
C GLN A 126 -4.14 -12.74 -3.82
N GLN A 127 -4.97 -12.14 -4.68
CA GLN A 127 -5.51 -12.82 -5.85
C GLN A 127 -4.55 -12.81 -7.04
N PHE A 128 -3.53 -11.96 -7.03
CA PHE A 128 -2.55 -11.91 -8.09
C PHE A 128 -1.52 -13.04 -7.98
N PRO A 129 -1.07 -13.62 -9.11
CA PRO A 129 0.05 -14.55 -9.11
C PRO A 129 1.38 -13.83 -8.82
N ILE A 130 2.37 -14.59 -8.34
CA ILE A 130 3.77 -14.14 -8.23
C ILE A 130 4.26 -13.63 -9.60
N LEU A 131 5.14 -12.63 -9.59
CA LEU A 131 5.66 -11.88 -10.74
C LEU A 131 4.65 -10.92 -11.40
N THR A 132 3.45 -10.77 -10.84
CA THR A 132 2.54 -9.72 -11.28
C THR A 132 3.17 -8.34 -11.09
N ARG A 133 3.04 -7.50 -12.12
CA ARG A 133 3.62 -6.15 -12.19
C ARG A 133 2.53 -5.12 -11.97
N LEU A 134 2.56 -4.44 -10.83
CA LEU A 134 1.64 -3.37 -10.48
C LEU A 134 2.18 -2.05 -11.05
N PRO A 135 1.39 -1.30 -11.85
CA PRO A 135 1.83 0.00 -12.36
C PRO A 135 2.00 0.99 -11.20
N THR A 136 2.97 1.89 -11.29
CA THR A 136 3.19 2.93 -10.28
C THR A 136 2.93 4.32 -10.85
N LEU A 137 2.88 5.35 -10.00
CA LEU A 137 2.89 6.75 -10.44
C LEU A 137 4.25 7.19 -10.96
N PHE A 138 5.31 6.38 -10.79
CA PHE A 138 6.60 6.62 -11.43
C PHE A 138 6.59 6.00 -12.85
N PRO A 139 6.64 6.79 -13.93
CA PRO A 139 6.40 6.28 -15.28
C PRO A 139 7.36 5.15 -15.68
N SER A 140 6.81 4.14 -16.35
CA SER A 140 7.54 2.95 -16.82
C SER A 140 8.20 2.11 -15.71
N LYS A 141 7.82 2.32 -14.44
CA LYS A 141 8.27 1.55 -13.29
C LYS A 141 7.11 0.78 -12.66
N PHE A 142 7.40 -0.44 -12.23
CA PHE A 142 6.40 -1.38 -11.70
C PHE A 142 6.86 -1.98 -10.38
N ILE A 143 5.93 -2.18 -9.44
CA ILE A 143 6.15 -3.01 -8.26
C ILE A 143 5.84 -4.47 -8.63
N VAL A 144 6.69 -5.40 -8.24
CA VAL A 144 6.55 -6.82 -8.52
C VAL A 144 6.07 -7.57 -7.27
N ILE A 145 5.00 -8.36 -7.41
CA ILE A 145 4.61 -9.31 -6.37
C ILE A 145 5.63 -10.46 -6.35
N THR A 146 6.40 -10.56 -5.27
CA THR A 146 7.54 -11.50 -5.16
C THR A 146 7.18 -12.75 -4.35
N ASN A 147 6.19 -12.68 -3.47
CA ASN A 147 5.69 -13.81 -2.69
C ASN A 147 4.19 -13.62 -2.37
N THR A 148 3.40 -14.68 -2.52
CA THR A 148 1.95 -14.67 -2.26
C THR A 148 1.54 -15.49 -1.03
N SER A 149 2.49 -15.99 -0.25
CA SER A 149 2.21 -16.72 0.98
C SER A 149 1.48 -15.83 1.99
N ARG A 150 0.40 -16.35 2.58
CA ARG A 150 -0.50 -15.59 3.47
C ARG A 150 0.22 -14.83 4.58
N PHE A 151 1.27 -15.41 5.15
CA PHE A 151 2.03 -14.83 6.26
C PHE A 151 3.33 -14.16 5.85
N ASN A 152 3.73 -14.29 4.58
CA ASN A 152 4.99 -13.79 4.04
C ASN A 152 4.77 -13.13 2.67
N PHE A 153 3.70 -12.34 2.52
CA PHE A 153 3.37 -11.69 1.25
C PHE A 153 4.36 -10.55 1.00
N THR A 154 5.02 -10.54 -0.16
CA THR A 154 6.07 -9.55 -0.46
C THR A 154 5.87 -8.85 -1.80
N LEU A 155 6.26 -7.58 -1.83
CA LEU A 155 6.30 -6.69 -2.98
C LEU A 155 7.73 -6.18 -3.11
N ASP A 156 8.41 -6.42 -4.25
CA ASP A 156 9.84 -6.10 -4.43
C ASP A 156 10.71 -6.63 -3.26
N ASP A 157 10.44 -7.86 -2.81
CA ASP A 157 11.05 -8.50 -1.62
C ASP A 157 10.90 -7.70 -0.30
N SER A 158 9.95 -6.78 -0.24
CA SER A 158 9.47 -6.07 0.94
C SER A 158 8.22 -6.74 1.49
N LEU A 159 8.28 -7.20 2.74
CA LEU A 159 7.16 -7.83 3.44
C LEU A 159 6.07 -6.80 3.73
N VAL A 160 4.83 -7.14 3.41
CA VAL A 160 3.66 -6.41 3.89
C VAL A 160 3.46 -6.73 5.37
N THR A 161 3.79 -5.76 6.24
CA THR A 161 3.74 -5.90 7.70
C THR A 161 2.38 -5.52 8.27
N HIS A 162 1.75 -4.52 7.68
CA HIS A 162 0.48 -3.98 8.14
C HIS A 162 -0.48 -3.93 6.94
N PRO A 163 -1.18 -5.02 6.64
CA PRO A 163 -2.21 -4.98 5.60
C PRO A 163 -3.36 -4.07 6.03
N ASP A 164 -3.95 -3.34 5.08
CA ASP A 164 -5.23 -2.64 5.25
C ASP A 164 -5.25 -1.61 6.40
N ILE A 165 -4.15 -0.86 6.61
CA ILE A 165 -4.07 0.27 7.57
C ILE A 165 -5.24 1.25 7.36
N LEU A 166 -5.53 1.53 6.09
CA LEU A 166 -6.71 2.25 5.66
C LEU A 166 -7.29 1.53 4.46
N VAL A 167 -8.60 1.31 4.47
CA VAL A 167 -9.34 0.82 3.32
C VAL A 167 -10.64 1.61 3.23
N ASN A 168 -10.82 2.32 2.12
CA ASN A 168 -12.08 3.00 1.80
C ASN A 168 -12.41 2.83 0.31
N ALA A 169 -13.44 3.55 -0.16
CA ALA A 169 -13.90 3.44 -1.54
C ALA A 169 -12.87 3.91 -2.60
N ALA A 170 -11.92 4.76 -2.22
CA ALA A 170 -10.95 5.36 -3.12
C ALA A 170 -9.50 4.93 -2.84
N PHE A 171 -9.16 4.63 -1.60
CA PHE A 171 -7.78 4.35 -1.18
C PHE A 171 -7.65 3.07 -0.38
N SER A 172 -6.51 2.41 -0.59
CA SER A 172 -5.95 1.41 0.32
C SER A 172 -4.54 1.84 0.77
N VAL A 173 -4.17 1.51 2.00
CA VAL A 173 -2.84 1.78 2.55
C VAL A 173 -2.34 0.52 3.23
N HIS A 174 -1.12 0.10 2.90
CA HIS A 174 -0.44 -1.05 3.50
C HIS A 174 0.93 -0.63 4.01
N GLY A 175 1.31 -1.07 5.19
CA GLY A 175 2.67 -0.91 5.72
C GLY A 175 3.60 -2.00 5.20
N ILE A 176 4.85 -1.63 4.90
CA ILE A 176 5.88 -2.54 4.38
C ILE A 176 7.21 -2.40 5.16
N ASN A 177 8.05 -3.45 5.17
CA ASN A 177 9.27 -3.48 5.99
C ASN A 177 10.56 -3.01 5.30
N LYS A 178 10.50 -2.65 4.01
CA LYS A 178 11.60 -2.03 3.25
C LYS A 178 11.05 -0.92 2.38
N VAL A 179 11.86 0.11 2.16
CA VAL A 179 11.60 1.09 1.09
C VAL A 179 11.74 0.38 -0.26
N LEU A 180 10.77 0.55 -1.14
CA LEU A 180 10.80 -0.03 -2.48
C LEU A 180 11.78 0.76 -3.36
N ASP A 181 12.77 0.05 -3.93
CA ASP A 181 13.80 0.64 -4.79
C ASP A 181 13.51 0.33 -6.27
N TYR A 182 13.13 1.37 -7.00
CA TYR A 182 12.82 1.29 -8.44
C TYR A 182 14.04 0.97 -9.33
N ASN A 183 15.26 1.08 -8.79
CA ASN A 183 16.48 0.70 -9.49
C ASN A 183 16.71 -0.82 -9.44
N VAL A 184 16.15 -1.50 -8.44
CA VAL A 184 16.31 -2.94 -8.26
C VAL A 184 15.20 -3.72 -8.96
N TYR A 185 13.92 -3.37 -8.75
CA TYR A 185 12.79 -4.14 -9.30
C TYR A 185 11.98 -3.39 -10.36
N GLY A 186 12.09 -2.06 -10.41
CA GLY A 186 11.20 -1.25 -11.21
C GLY A 186 11.41 -1.33 -12.73
N SER A 187 12.50 -1.94 -13.20
CA SER A 187 12.88 -1.94 -14.61
C SER A 187 11.93 -2.76 -15.51
N ASN A 188 11.74 -2.32 -16.76
CA ASN A 188 10.77 -2.88 -17.70
C ASN A 188 11.21 -4.20 -18.35
N ASP A 189 12.45 -4.65 -18.11
CA ASP A 189 13.00 -5.87 -18.65
C ASP A 189 12.23 -7.10 -18.16
N ASN A 190 11.84 -7.93 -19.12
CA ASN A 190 10.93 -9.06 -18.96
C ASN A 190 11.54 -10.21 -18.14
N GLY A 191 11.71 -10.02 -16.83
CA GLY A 191 11.94 -11.11 -15.87
C GLY A 191 13.38 -11.59 -15.71
N LEU A 192 14.38 -10.73 -15.93
CA LEU A 192 15.79 -11.08 -15.69
C LEU A 192 16.22 -10.97 -14.21
N PHE A 193 15.36 -10.49 -13.32
CA PHE A 193 15.64 -10.48 -11.89
C PHE A 193 15.50 -11.88 -11.31
N SER A 194 16.62 -12.59 -11.27
CA SER A 194 16.81 -13.66 -10.31
C SER A 194 16.71 -13.02 -8.91
N PRO A 195 15.82 -13.47 -8.02
CA PRO A 195 15.79 -12.98 -6.65
C PRO A 195 17.19 -13.14 -6.03
N PRO A 196 17.64 -12.21 -5.17
CA PRO A 196 18.90 -12.36 -4.48
C PRO A 196 18.92 -13.73 -3.78
N PRO A 197 20.01 -14.50 -3.88
CA PRO A 197 20.05 -15.83 -3.29
C PRO A 197 19.75 -15.73 -1.79
N PRO A 198 18.93 -16.65 -1.24
CA PRO A 198 18.61 -16.64 0.17
C PRO A 198 19.92 -16.71 0.99
N PRO A 199 20.04 -15.95 2.09
CA PRO A 199 21.21 -16.02 2.95
C PRO A 199 21.31 -17.44 3.52
N GLY A 200 22.29 -18.23 3.06
CA GLY A 200 22.57 -19.55 3.61
C GLY A 200 22.79 -20.70 2.62
N LYS A 201 22.79 -20.49 1.30
CA LYS A 201 23.23 -21.55 0.37
C LYS A 201 24.66 -21.28 -0.11
N THR A 202 25.61 -21.77 0.69
CA THR A 202 27.02 -21.95 0.30
C THR A 202 27.09 -22.58 -1.07
N ALA A 203 27.74 -21.90 -2.02
CA ALA A 203 28.09 -22.48 -3.30
C ALA A 203 28.94 -23.74 -3.04
N ALA A 204 28.35 -24.92 -3.28
CA ALA A 204 29.11 -26.14 -3.43
C ALA A 204 29.92 -26.01 -4.73
N SER A 205 31.09 -25.40 -4.63
CA SER A 205 32.08 -25.40 -5.71
C SER A 205 32.65 -26.81 -5.79
N THR A 206 32.32 -27.49 -6.89
CA THR A 206 32.87 -28.76 -7.33
C THR A 206 34.35 -28.58 -7.66
N HIS A 207 35.20 -28.53 -6.64
CA HIS A 207 36.64 -28.67 -6.80
C HIS A 207 37.04 -30.06 -6.31
N MET A 208 37.26 -30.98 -7.25
CA MET A 208 37.92 -32.25 -6.90
C MET A 208 39.30 -31.94 -6.30
N PRO A 209 39.66 -32.47 -5.12
CA PRO A 209 41.04 -32.45 -4.68
C PRO A 209 41.79 -33.58 -5.38
N LYS A 210 42.91 -33.21 -6.00
CA LYS A 210 43.95 -34.12 -6.49
C LYS A 210 44.43 -35.01 -5.31
N PRO A 211 44.63 -36.33 -5.48
CA PRO A 211 45.09 -37.19 -4.38
C PRO A 211 46.53 -36.81 -4.03
N ILE A 212 46.75 -36.28 -2.82
CA ILE A 212 48.08 -36.11 -2.25
C ILE A 212 48.34 -37.36 -1.40
N LEU A 213 49.38 -38.11 -1.77
CA LEU A 213 49.90 -39.23 -1.00
C LEU A 213 50.27 -38.76 0.42
N MET A 214 49.74 -39.44 1.43
CA MET A 214 50.23 -39.37 2.80
C MET A 214 51.62 -40.01 2.91
N PRO A 215 52.58 -39.36 3.57
CA PRO A 215 53.64 -40.06 4.30
C PRO A 215 53.26 -40.23 5.79
N PRO A 216 53.77 -41.27 6.46
CA PRO A 216 53.30 -41.71 7.77
C PRO A 216 53.82 -40.86 8.94
N SER A 217 53.02 -40.87 10.01
CA SER A 217 53.31 -40.36 11.36
C SER A 217 54.59 -40.95 11.97
N PRO A 218 55.30 -40.16 12.78
CA PRO A 218 55.90 -40.72 13.98
C PRO A 218 55.78 -39.82 15.23
N ASN A 219 55.18 -40.39 16.28
CA ASN A 219 55.59 -40.34 17.68
C ASN A 219 55.52 -39.01 18.48
N ASP A 220 54.56 -38.97 19.42
CA ASP A 220 54.67 -38.30 20.73
C ASP A 220 55.78 -38.97 21.59
N PRO A 221 56.44 -38.32 22.59
CA PRO A 221 55.74 -37.65 23.71
C PRO A 221 56.41 -36.46 24.45
N LYS A 222 55.55 -35.78 25.24
CA LYS A 222 55.67 -35.29 26.64
C LYS A 222 55.47 -33.76 26.90
N PRO A 223 54.86 -33.40 28.05
CA PRO A 223 54.17 -32.13 28.31
C PRO A 223 54.98 -31.15 29.20
N VAL A 224 54.63 -29.86 29.12
CA VAL A 224 55.06 -28.79 30.05
C VAL A 224 53.89 -27.80 30.16
N GLU A 225 53.17 -27.79 31.30
CA GLU A 225 53.13 -26.68 32.28
C GLU A 225 52.75 -25.33 31.62
N GLY A 226 51.56 -24.76 31.79
CA GLY A 226 50.93 -24.38 33.05
C GLY A 226 51.11 -22.87 33.26
N THR A 227 50.14 -22.04 32.87
CA THR A 227 49.98 -20.67 33.41
C THR A 227 48.54 -20.20 33.21
N ILE A 228 47.88 -19.98 34.34
CA ILE A 228 46.56 -19.38 34.50
C ILE A 228 46.70 -17.87 34.36
N ILE A 229 45.96 -17.24 33.43
CA ILE A 229 45.77 -15.79 33.40
C ILE A 229 44.31 -15.50 33.77
N LEU A 230 44.14 -14.83 34.91
CA LEU A 230 42.89 -14.33 35.45
C LEU A 230 42.28 -13.23 34.55
N PRO A 231 40.95 -13.11 34.46
CA PRO A 231 40.30 -11.95 33.83
C PRO A 231 40.36 -10.72 34.77
N PRO A 232 40.50 -9.49 34.23
CA PRO A 232 40.44 -8.27 35.03
C PRO A 232 39.01 -7.96 35.49
N SER A 233 38.92 -7.55 36.76
CA SER A 233 37.72 -7.15 37.50
C SER A 233 37.12 -5.83 36.97
N PRO A 234 35.78 -5.68 36.97
CA PRO A 234 35.10 -4.47 36.51
C PRO A 234 34.91 -3.49 37.67
N ASN A 235 35.51 -2.31 37.59
CA ASN A 235 35.08 -1.08 38.30
C ASN A 235 35.95 0.09 37.82
N ASP A 236 35.44 0.86 36.88
CA ASP A 236 35.71 2.31 36.80
C ASP A 236 34.52 2.98 36.10
N MET A 237 33.72 3.69 36.90
CA MET A 237 32.70 4.62 36.43
C MET A 237 33.35 5.93 36.02
N LYS A 238 32.89 6.53 34.92
CA LYS A 238 32.64 7.98 34.87
C LYS A 238 31.56 8.31 33.82
N PRO A 239 30.54 9.13 34.14
CA PRO A 239 29.59 9.64 33.17
C PRO A 239 30.15 10.93 32.54
N GLU A 240 30.23 11.00 31.21
CA GLU A 240 30.60 12.25 30.51
C GLU A 240 29.46 12.73 29.61
N GLU A 241 28.99 13.92 29.99
CA GLU A 241 28.31 15.02 29.28
C GLU A 241 27.48 14.77 28.02
N GLU A 242 26.19 15.07 28.17
CA GLU A 242 25.28 15.44 27.09
C GLU A 242 25.69 16.78 26.46
N THR A 243 26.00 16.76 25.17
CA THR A 243 26.17 17.98 24.37
C THR A 243 24.86 18.26 23.62
N ILE A 244 24.17 19.34 24.00
CA ILE A 244 22.99 19.86 23.32
C ILE A 244 23.45 20.58 22.05
N ILE A 245 23.03 20.08 20.87
CA ILE A 245 23.21 20.78 19.60
C ILE A 245 21.90 21.49 19.25
N GLU A 246 21.89 22.82 19.38
CA GLU A 246 20.92 23.67 18.71
C GLU A 246 21.22 23.66 17.19
N VAL A 247 20.25 23.22 16.38
CA VAL A 247 20.32 23.36 14.92
C VAL A 247 19.19 24.25 14.45
N SER A 248 19.57 25.44 13.99
CA SER A 248 18.70 26.43 13.35
C SER A 248 18.25 25.94 11.97
N PHE A 249 16.93 25.91 11.72
CA PHE A 249 16.36 25.53 10.42
C PHE A 249 16.19 26.74 9.50
N GLY A 250 17.07 26.86 8.51
CA GLY A 250 16.89 27.74 7.36
C GLY A 250 15.91 27.14 6.36
N VAL A 251 14.78 27.81 6.12
CA VAL A 251 13.78 27.43 5.13
C VAL A 251 14.21 27.89 3.74
N ALA A 252 14.58 26.95 2.86
CA ALA A 252 14.73 27.21 1.43
C ALA A 252 13.62 26.50 0.65
N ARG A 253 12.72 27.30 0.05
CA ARG A 253 11.66 26.85 -0.86
C ARG A 253 12.19 26.82 -2.30
N LEU A 254 12.22 25.66 -2.95
CA LEU A 254 12.26 25.42 -4.39
C LEU A 254 11.70 24.00 -4.63
N SER A 255 10.87 23.65 -5.59
CA SER A 255 10.30 24.30 -6.76
C SER A 255 9.01 23.56 -7.16
N ASN A 256 7.91 24.28 -7.39
CA ASN A 256 6.55 23.74 -7.58
C ASN A 256 6.13 23.66 -9.06
N VAL A 257 7.08 23.73 -9.99
CA VAL A 257 6.79 23.97 -11.42
C VAL A 257 6.89 22.69 -12.27
N PHE A 258 7.63 21.66 -11.82
CA PHE A 258 7.88 20.48 -12.65
C PHE A 258 6.74 19.45 -12.69
N PHE A 259 5.88 19.38 -11.67
CA PHE A 259 4.82 18.36 -11.60
C PHE A 259 3.63 18.59 -12.55
N VAL A 260 3.36 19.84 -12.94
CA VAL A 260 2.17 20.18 -13.77
C VAL A 260 2.34 19.76 -15.24
N VAL A 261 3.58 19.71 -15.74
CA VAL A 261 3.85 19.38 -17.16
C VAL A 261 3.68 17.88 -17.43
N PHE A 262 3.99 17.00 -16.47
CA PHE A 262 3.92 15.56 -16.67
C PHE A 262 2.49 15.00 -16.67
N PHE A 263 1.55 15.65 -15.97
CA PHE A 263 0.15 15.20 -15.94
C PHE A 263 -0.56 15.37 -17.30
N TRP A 264 -0.16 16.36 -18.12
CA TRP A 264 -0.78 16.58 -19.43
C TRP A 264 -0.37 15.54 -20.48
N ILE A 265 0.84 14.96 -20.39
CA ILE A 265 1.28 13.90 -21.31
C ILE A 265 0.47 12.62 -21.07
N PHE A 266 0.03 12.36 -19.84
CA PHE A 266 -0.72 11.15 -19.48
C PHE A 266 -2.17 11.16 -19.99
N VAL A 267 -2.81 12.32 -20.15
CA VAL A 267 -4.20 12.44 -20.66
C VAL A 267 -4.28 12.21 -22.17
N LEU A 268 -3.20 12.45 -22.92
CA LEU A 268 -3.19 12.29 -24.39
C LEU A 268 -3.00 10.83 -24.86
N PHE A 269 -2.56 9.91 -24.01
CA PHE A 269 -2.25 8.52 -24.40
C PHE A 269 -3.33 7.48 -24.08
N LEU A 270 -4.49 7.88 -23.55
CA LEU A 270 -5.57 6.97 -23.11
C LEU A 270 -6.86 7.03 -23.94
N HIS A 271 -6.84 7.59 -25.15
CA HIS A 271 -7.94 7.42 -26.12
C HIS A 271 -7.43 6.72 -27.40
N PRO A 272 -7.60 5.40 -27.56
CA PRO A 272 -7.58 4.81 -28.89
C PRO A 272 -8.86 5.24 -29.60
N ARG A 273 -8.77 6.20 -30.53
CA ARG A 273 -9.82 6.41 -31.52
C ARG A 273 -9.86 5.19 -32.42
N PHE A 274 -10.96 4.46 -32.37
CA PHE A 274 -11.40 3.53 -33.41
C PHE A 274 -11.49 4.33 -34.72
N ILE A 275 -10.62 4.02 -35.68
CA ILE A 275 -10.75 4.46 -37.07
C ILE A 275 -11.36 3.28 -37.81
N GLU A 276 -12.69 3.33 -38.05
CA GLU A 276 -13.32 2.49 -39.06
C GLU A 276 -12.96 3.05 -40.43
N ILE A 277 -12.36 2.19 -41.27
CA ILE A 277 -12.11 2.46 -42.68
C ILE A 277 -13.34 1.97 -43.44
N PRO A 278 -14.04 2.81 -44.24
CA PRO A 278 -15.11 2.33 -45.10
C PRO A 278 -14.49 1.52 -46.24
N THR A 279 -14.99 0.31 -46.43
CA THR A 279 -14.75 -0.46 -47.67
C THR A 279 -15.80 -0.04 -48.68
N ASP A 280 -15.32 0.41 -49.83
CA ASP A 280 -16.08 0.59 -51.07
C ASP A 280 -16.11 -0.75 -51.82
#